data_AF-A0A9K3DJB7-F1
#
_entry.id   AF-A0A9K3DJB7-F1
#
_cell.length_a   1.000
_cell.length_b   1.000
_cell.length_c   1.000
_cell.angle_alpha   90.00
_cell.angle_beta   90.00
_cell.angle_gamma   90.00
#
_symmetry.space_group_name_H-M   'P 1'
#
loop_
_entity.id
_entity.type
_entity.pdbx_description
1 polymer ?
#
loop_
_entity_poly.entity_id
_entity_poly.type
_entity_poly.pdbx_seq_one_letter_code
_entity_poly.pdbx_strand_id
1 'polypeptide(L)'
;MANKNNLSGCFNILNRNGLAYYVDKYAIPASLHPVLPEKDTPIYPFPPGKIGIYTRLFDYCNYRLPLTKFLIDVLLFHEVHLSQMNPFGLAKVCHFELSCRGLGSDPDLDVFRAFYKLNRSGNWYTFEVRNKNSCCYSPTRGLPPI
;
A
#
# COMPACT_ATOMS: atom_id res chain seq x y z
N MET A 1 12.94 0.56 -22.65
CA MET A 1 12.80 1.26 -21.36
C MET A 1 11.36 1.15 -20.91
N ALA A 2 11.09 0.59 -19.72
CA ALA A 2 9.74 0.47 -19.19
C ALA A 2 9.14 1.88 -19.00
N ASN A 3 8.05 2.17 -19.71
CA ASN A 3 7.28 3.38 -19.51
C ASN A 3 6.64 3.31 -18.12
N LYS A 4 6.72 4.37 -17.32
CA LYS A 4 6.15 4.44 -15.97
C LYS A 4 4.64 4.17 -15.94
N ASN A 5 3.97 4.35 -17.09
CA ASN A 5 2.55 4.07 -17.31
C ASN A 5 2.26 2.67 -17.91
N ASN A 6 3.29 1.90 -18.25
CA ASN A 6 3.15 0.55 -18.80
C ASN A 6 3.98 -0.46 -17.99
N LEU A 7 3.32 -1.06 -17.01
CA LEU A 7 3.86 -2.09 -16.11
C LEU A 7 3.90 -3.49 -16.75
N SER A 8 3.43 -3.65 -18.00
CA SER A 8 3.33 -4.95 -18.68
C SER A 8 4.67 -5.56 -19.10
N GLY A 9 5.76 -4.79 -19.02
CA GLY A 9 7.11 -5.22 -19.46
C GLY A 9 8.07 -5.60 -18.34
N CYS A 10 7.58 -5.76 -17.10
CA CYS A 10 8.42 -6.11 -15.95
C CYS A 10 8.18 -7.57 -15.55
N PHE A 11 9.20 -8.40 -15.65
CA PHE A 11 9.13 -9.84 -15.36
C PHE A 11 9.82 -10.19 -14.04
N ASN A 12 9.34 -11.26 -13.42
CA ASN A 12 9.92 -11.78 -12.19
C ASN A 12 11.28 -12.49 -12.46
N ILE A 13 12.31 -12.09 -11.72
CA ILE A 13 13.63 -12.72 -11.71
C ILE A 13 13.98 -13.34 -10.34
N LEU A 14 13.09 -13.22 -9.35
CA LEU A 14 13.32 -13.76 -8.02
C LEU A 14 13.13 -15.27 -7.97
N ASN A 15 13.99 -15.91 -7.19
CA ASN A 15 13.85 -17.31 -6.77
C ASN A 15 13.26 -17.40 -5.35
N ARG A 16 13.04 -18.62 -4.86
CA ARG A 16 12.45 -18.87 -3.53
C ARG A 16 13.26 -18.25 -2.38
N ASN A 17 14.59 -18.28 -2.46
CA ASN A 17 15.45 -17.69 -1.44
C ASN A 17 15.31 -16.16 -1.40
N GLY A 18 15.19 -15.54 -2.58
CA GLY A 18 14.90 -14.11 -2.69
C GLY A 18 13.54 -13.76 -2.08
N LEU A 19 12.48 -14.55 -2.34
CA LEU A 19 11.18 -14.34 -1.70
C LEU A 19 11.28 -14.40 -0.18
N ALA A 20 11.94 -15.44 0.35
CA ALA A 20 12.13 -15.61 1.80
C ALA A 20 12.88 -14.41 2.42
N TYR A 21 13.91 -13.89 1.74
CA TYR A 21 14.62 -12.69 2.15
C TYR A 21 13.69 -11.46 2.28
N TYR A 22 12.81 -11.20 1.30
CA TYR A 22 11.88 -10.07 1.39
C TYR A 22 10.81 -10.27 2.47
N VAL A 23 10.29 -11.50 2.62
CA VAL A 23 9.30 -11.82 3.65
C VAL A 23 9.88 -11.55 5.04
N ASP A 24 11.10 -12.01 5.32
CA ASP A 24 11.79 -11.81 6.58
C ASP A 24 12.15 -10.32 6.80
N LYS A 25 12.87 -9.71 5.84
CA LYS A 25 13.39 -8.35 5.96
C LYS A 25 12.30 -7.29 6.13
N TYR A 26 11.13 -7.48 5.52
CA TYR A 26 10.00 -6.53 5.56
C TYR A 26 8.84 -7.02 6.43
N ALA A 27 9.03 -8.09 7.21
CA ALA A 27 8.03 -8.67 8.10
C ALA A 27 6.67 -8.87 7.40
N ILE A 28 6.69 -9.41 6.18
CA ILE A 28 5.45 -9.65 5.41
C ILE A 28 4.67 -10.77 6.11
N PRO A 29 3.43 -10.53 6.57
CA PRO A 29 2.68 -11.54 7.31
C PRO A 29 2.42 -12.79 6.49
N ALA A 30 2.62 -13.96 7.09
CA ALA A 30 2.33 -15.25 6.44
C ALA A 30 0.84 -15.39 6.03
N SER A 31 -0.05 -14.69 6.73
CA SER A 31 -1.49 -14.62 6.41
C SER A 31 -1.80 -13.97 5.06
N LEU A 32 -0.84 -13.26 4.45
CA LEU A 32 -0.99 -12.73 3.09
C LEU A 32 -0.61 -13.73 2.01
N HIS A 33 -0.13 -14.93 2.38
CA HIS A 33 0.26 -15.99 1.47
C HIS A 33 1.24 -15.51 0.36
N PRO A 34 2.41 -14.95 0.72
CA PRO A 34 3.36 -14.42 -0.25
C PRO A 34 3.84 -15.51 -1.20
N VAL A 35 3.74 -15.25 -2.51
CA VAL A 35 4.11 -16.21 -3.56
C VAL A 35 4.76 -15.48 -4.73
N LEU A 36 5.67 -16.16 -5.43
CA LEU A 36 6.24 -15.66 -6.67
C LEU A 36 5.19 -15.78 -7.80
N PRO A 37 5.07 -14.78 -8.70
CA PRO A 37 4.28 -14.95 -9.90
C PRO A 37 4.90 -16.02 -10.80
N GLU A 38 4.08 -16.66 -11.62
CA GLU A 38 4.56 -17.58 -12.65
C GLU A 38 5.44 -16.84 -13.65
N LYS A 39 6.31 -17.60 -14.34
CA LYS A 39 7.20 -17.04 -15.35
C LYS A 39 6.37 -16.30 -16.40
N ASP A 40 6.85 -15.13 -16.80
CA ASP A 40 6.24 -14.27 -17.84
C ASP A 40 4.81 -13.78 -17.53
N THR A 41 4.30 -13.97 -16.31
CA THR A 41 3.00 -13.42 -15.89
C THR A 41 3.10 -11.90 -15.68
N PRO A 42 2.32 -11.08 -16.41
CA PRO A 42 2.33 -9.65 -16.20
C PRO A 42 1.66 -9.29 -14.86
N ILE A 43 2.10 -8.18 -14.25
CA ILE A 43 1.52 -7.71 -12.97
C ILE A 43 0.10 -7.17 -13.13
N TYR A 44 -0.25 -6.76 -14.35
CA TYR A 44 -1.54 -6.21 -14.73
C TYR A 44 -2.06 -6.95 -15.98
N PRO A 45 -3.35 -7.32 -16.04
CA PRO A 45 -4.39 -7.12 -15.01
C PRO A 45 -4.09 -7.87 -13.71
N PHE A 46 -4.65 -7.39 -12.59
CA PHE A 46 -4.43 -8.03 -11.29
C PHE A 46 -4.95 -9.47 -11.31
N PRO A 47 -4.11 -10.48 -10.99
CA PRO A 47 -4.60 -11.84 -10.86
C PRO A 47 -5.68 -11.90 -9.77
N PRO A 48 -6.82 -12.56 -9.99
CA PRO A 48 -7.89 -12.64 -8.99
C PRO A 48 -7.38 -13.11 -7.63
N GLY A 49 -7.71 -12.35 -6.58
CA GLY A 49 -7.30 -12.63 -5.21
C GLY A 49 -5.81 -12.38 -4.89
N LYS A 50 -5.05 -11.74 -5.79
CA LYS A 50 -3.64 -11.40 -5.58
C LYS A 50 -3.36 -9.93 -5.87
N ILE A 51 -2.45 -9.36 -5.09
CA ILE A 51 -1.82 -8.08 -5.42
C ILE A 51 -0.38 -8.35 -5.83
N GLY A 52 -0.01 -7.90 -7.03
CA GLY A 52 1.38 -7.87 -7.45
C GLY A 52 2.14 -6.74 -6.76
N ILE A 53 3.39 -6.97 -6.37
CA ILE A 53 4.26 -5.94 -5.79
C ILE A 53 5.65 -6.07 -6.41
N TYR A 54 6.25 -4.95 -6.81
CA TYR A 54 7.64 -4.93 -7.28
C TYR A 54 8.61 -4.88 -6.10
N THR A 55 9.66 -5.69 -6.13
CA THR A 55 10.71 -5.63 -5.09
C THR A 55 11.43 -4.29 -5.04
N ARG A 56 11.50 -3.57 -6.17
CA ARG A 56 12.01 -2.19 -6.19
C ARG A 56 11.28 -1.25 -5.24
N LEU A 57 10.01 -1.51 -4.93
CA LEU A 57 9.29 -0.74 -3.92
C LEU A 57 9.98 -0.85 -2.56
N PHE A 58 10.37 -2.06 -2.19
CA PHE A 58 11.08 -2.36 -0.96
C PHE A 58 12.51 -1.81 -0.97
N ASP A 59 13.21 -1.94 -2.08
CA ASP A 59 14.62 -1.57 -2.19
C ASP A 59 14.83 -0.05 -2.24
N TYR A 60 14.02 0.67 -3.01
CA TYR A 60 14.24 2.09 -3.27
C TYR A 60 13.46 3.00 -2.35
N CYS A 61 12.25 2.59 -1.95
CA CYS A 61 11.36 3.57 -1.35
C CYS A 61 11.65 3.75 0.15
N ASN A 62 12.53 2.96 0.78
CA ASN A 62 12.78 2.95 2.25
C ASN A 62 11.49 2.88 3.11
N TYR A 63 10.34 2.65 2.49
CA TYR A 63 9.07 2.48 3.15
C TYR A 63 9.02 1.05 3.66
N ARG A 64 9.29 0.90 4.97
CA ARG A 64 8.89 -0.28 5.73
C ARG A 64 7.40 -0.16 6.06
N LEU A 65 6.58 -0.08 5.02
CA LEU A 65 5.14 -0.11 5.21
C LEU A 65 4.76 -1.54 5.55
N PRO A 66 4.19 -1.81 6.74
CA PRO A 66 3.68 -3.14 7.00
C PRO A 66 2.59 -3.43 5.97
N LEU A 67 2.80 -4.48 5.17
CA LEU A 67 1.74 -5.00 4.30
C LEU A 67 0.73 -5.67 5.22
N THR A 68 -0.29 -4.92 5.60
CA THR A 68 -1.37 -5.42 6.43
C THR A 68 -2.54 -5.84 5.55
N LYS A 69 -3.37 -6.75 6.05
CA LYS A 69 -4.60 -7.15 5.34
C LYS A 69 -5.47 -5.93 4.99
N PHE A 70 -5.59 -4.99 5.93
CA PHE A 70 -6.37 -3.78 5.73
C PHE A 70 -5.82 -2.89 4.59
N LEU A 71 -4.50 -2.68 4.51
CA LEU A 71 -3.90 -1.92 3.40
C LEU A 71 -4.21 -2.57 2.05
N ILE A 72 -4.09 -3.89 1.97
CA ILE A 72 -4.37 -4.68 0.77
C ILE A 72 -5.85 -4.53 0.36
N ASP A 73 -6.78 -4.62 1.32
CA ASP A 73 -8.22 -4.45 1.08
C ASP A 73 -8.55 -3.04 0.54
N VAL A 74 -7.92 -2.00 1.10
CA VAL A 74 -8.07 -0.61 0.61
C VAL A 74 -7.56 -0.47 -0.83
N LEU A 75 -6.41 -1.05 -1.16
CA LEU A 75 -5.84 -0.97 -2.51
C LEU A 75 -6.67 -1.72 -3.55
N LEU A 76 -7.14 -2.93 -3.21
CA LEU A 76 -8.02 -3.72 -4.07
C LEU A 76 -9.35 -3.01 -4.33
N PHE A 77 -9.98 -2.49 -3.29
CA PHE A 77 -11.24 -1.77 -3.41
C PHE A 77 -11.15 -0.56 -4.36
N HIS A 78 -10.01 0.15 -4.31
CA HIS A 78 -9.77 1.31 -5.15
C HIS A 78 -9.14 0.97 -6.51
N GLU A 79 -8.83 -0.30 -6.77
CA GLU A 79 -8.13 -0.78 -7.97
C GLU A 79 -6.81 -0.06 -8.24
N VAL A 80 -6.12 0.35 -7.18
CA VAL A 80 -4.83 1.06 -7.27
C VAL A 80 -3.69 0.15 -6.87
N HIS A 81 -2.67 0.08 -7.74
CA HIS A 81 -1.45 -0.65 -7.41
C HIS A 81 -0.62 0.12 -6.37
N LEU A 82 -0.02 -0.57 -5.41
CA LEU A 82 0.79 0.03 -4.34
C LEU A 82 1.87 1.00 -4.87
N SER A 83 2.50 0.67 -6.00
CA SER A 83 3.51 1.52 -6.66
C SER A 83 2.95 2.77 -7.36
N GLN A 84 1.63 2.92 -7.48
CA GLN A 84 0.98 4.11 -8.03
C GLN A 84 0.56 5.07 -6.91
N MET A 85 0.60 4.63 -5.66
CA MET A 85 0.33 5.46 -4.50
C MET A 85 1.51 6.37 -4.18
N ASN A 86 1.22 7.60 -3.79
CA ASN A 86 2.20 8.43 -3.12
C ASN A 86 2.36 7.96 -1.67
N PRO A 87 3.51 8.21 -1.04
CA PRO A 87 3.74 7.66 0.28
C PRO A 87 2.90 8.29 1.39
N PHE A 88 2.51 9.55 1.23
CA PHE A 88 1.59 10.21 2.16
C PHE A 88 0.21 9.55 2.19
N GLY A 89 -0.26 9.01 1.06
CA GLY A 89 -1.50 8.25 0.97
C GLY A 89 -1.41 6.96 1.76
N LEU A 90 -0.31 6.23 1.59
CA LEU A 90 -0.03 4.99 2.34
C LEU A 90 0.10 5.25 3.85
N ALA A 91 0.76 6.33 4.25
CA ALA A 91 0.88 6.72 5.64
C ALA A 91 -0.50 6.99 6.29
N LYS A 92 -1.47 7.54 5.55
CA LYS A 92 -2.84 7.75 6.05
C LYS A 92 -3.57 6.44 6.31
N VAL A 93 -3.41 5.46 5.42
CA VAL A 93 -4.01 4.12 5.61
C VAL A 93 -3.43 3.45 6.86
N CYS A 94 -2.09 3.45 7.01
CA CYS A 94 -1.45 2.89 8.20
C CYS A 94 -1.84 3.63 9.48
N HIS A 95 -1.90 4.96 9.45
CA HIS A 95 -2.28 5.74 10.63
C HIS A 95 -3.72 5.43 11.06
N PHE A 96 -4.65 5.37 10.12
CA PHE A 96 -6.02 4.95 10.41
C PHE A 96 -6.05 3.56 11.04
N GLU A 97 -5.32 2.61 10.45
CA GLU A 97 -5.25 1.24 10.92
C GLU A 97 -4.72 1.12 12.36
N LEU A 98 -3.64 1.84 12.66
CA LEU A 98 -3.05 1.88 14.00
C LEU A 98 -3.99 2.55 15.01
N SER A 99 -4.70 3.59 14.61
CA SER A 99 -5.68 4.28 15.46
C SER A 99 -6.87 3.39 15.81
N CYS A 100 -7.42 2.64 14.84
CA CYS A 100 -8.47 1.66 15.12
C CYS A 100 -8.02 0.63 16.16
N ARG A 101 -6.83 0.04 15.95
CA ARG A 101 -6.28 -0.95 16.88
C ARG A 101 -5.97 -0.38 18.26
N GLY A 102 -5.47 0.86 18.32
CA GLY A 102 -5.24 1.57 19.58
C GLY A 102 -6.52 1.82 20.38
N LEU A 103 -7.67 1.92 19.70
CA LEU A 103 -9.00 2.01 20.29
C LEU A 103 -9.64 0.64 20.56
N GLY A 104 -8.90 -0.47 20.37
CA GLY A 104 -9.40 -1.83 20.57
C GLY A 104 -10.40 -2.30 19.50
N SER A 105 -10.42 -1.66 18.34
CA SER A 105 -11.29 -2.01 17.22
C SER A 105 -10.48 -2.48 16.01
N ASP A 106 -11.03 -3.40 15.22
CA ASP A 106 -10.43 -3.75 13.94
C ASP A 106 -10.64 -2.63 12.90
N PRO A 107 -9.66 -2.41 12.01
CA PRO A 107 -9.80 -1.44 10.95
C PRO A 107 -10.83 -1.90 9.91
N ASP A 108 -11.80 -1.05 9.60
CA ASP A 108 -12.88 -1.34 8.67
C ASP A 108 -12.81 -0.45 7.41
N LEU A 109 -13.00 -1.07 6.24
CA LEU A 109 -12.88 -0.41 4.95
C LEU A 109 -13.98 0.64 4.73
N ASP A 110 -15.21 0.37 5.15
CA ASP A 110 -16.33 1.28 4.98
C ASP A 110 -16.20 2.50 5.90
N VAL A 111 -15.72 2.28 7.12
CA VAL A 111 -15.36 3.35 8.05
C VAL A 111 -14.23 4.21 7.46
N PHE A 112 -13.17 3.60 6.91
CA PHE A 112 -12.10 4.34 6.25
C PHE A 112 -12.62 5.21 5.11
N ARG A 113 -13.50 4.65 4.27
CA ARG A 113 -14.12 5.35 3.14
C ARG A 113 -15.05 6.49 3.57
N ALA A 114 -15.59 6.46 4.78
CA ALA A 114 -16.36 7.57 5.33
C ALA A 114 -15.48 8.79 5.65
N PHE A 115 -14.23 8.57 6.06
CA PHE A 115 -13.28 9.64 6.37
C PHE A 115 -12.43 10.07 5.16
N TYR A 116 -12.08 9.14 4.28
CA TYR A 116 -11.14 9.36 3.19
C TYR A 116 -11.77 9.10 1.82
N LYS A 117 -11.31 9.83 0.80
CA LYS A 117 -11.56 9.54 -0.61
C LYS A 117 -10.26 9.45 -1.39
N LEU A 118 -10.20 8.53 -2.34
CA LEU A 118 -9.10 8.44 -3.28
C LEU A 118 -9.06 9.71 -4.13
N ASN A 119 -7.88 10.30 -4.26
CA ASN A 119 -7.63 11.47 -5.08
C ASN A 119 -6.37 11.24 -5.92
N ARG A 120 -6.33 11.83 -7.12
CA ARG A 120 -5.15 11.82 -7.99
C ARG A 120 -4.40 13.14 -7.82
N SER A 121 -3.19 13.07 -7.29
CA SER A 121 -2.29 14.22 -7.13
C SER A 121 -1.15 14.12 -8.15
N GLY A 122 -1.32 14.82 -9.28
CA GLY A 122 -0.41 14.73 -10.42
C GLY A 122 -0.39 13.33 -11.03
N ASN A 123 0.77 12.67 -10.96
CA ASN A 123 0.98 11.31 -11.49
C ASN A 123 0.79 10.19 -10.46
N TRP A 124 0.41 10.53 -9.22
CA TRP A 124 0.30 9.57 -8.12
C TRP A 124 -1.10 9.62 -7.49
N TYR A 125 -1.51 8.50 -6.90
CA TYR A 125 -2.73 8.43 -6.10
C TYR A 125 -2.45 8.74 -4.63
N THR A 126 -3.43 9.32 -3.95
CA THR A 126 -3.39 9.61 -2.52
C THR A 126 -4.79 9.55 -1.92
N PHE A 127 -4.89 9.64 -0.59
CA PHE A 127 -6.18 9.77 0.09
C PHE A 127 -6.33 11.18 0.65
N GLU A 128 -7.45 11.83 0.37
CA GLU A 128 -7.83 13.11 0.96
C GLU A 128 -8.95 12.92 1.98
N VAL A 129 -8.94 13.74 3.02
CA VAL A 129 -9.98 13.72 4.05
C VAL A 129 -11.25 14.32 3.46
N ARG A 130 -12.38 13.61 3.55
CA ARG A 130 -13.68 14.06 3.06
C ARG A 130 -14.20 15.25 3.86
N ASN A 131 -14.05 15.21 5.18
CA ASN A 131 -14.45 16.29 6.08
C ASN A 131 -13.27 16.72 6.97
N LYS A 132 -12.73 17.90 6.72
CA LYS A 132 -11.59 18.45 7.49
C LYS A 132 -11.91 18.71 8.98
N ASN A 133 -13.20 18.70 9.35
CA ASN A 133 -13.67 18.81 10.74
C ASN A 133 -13.89 17.43 11.40
N SER A 134 -13.60 16.32 10.72
CA SER A 134 -13.70 14.98 11.33
C SER A 134 -12.54 14.70 12.28
N CYS A 135 -12.85 14.15 13.46
CA CYS A 135 -11.92 13.95 14.59
C CYS A 135 -10.72 13.03 14.31
N CYS A 136 -10.68 12.33 13.18
CA CYS A 136 -9.60 11.39 12.84
C CYS A 136 -8.38 12.05 12.19
N TYR A 137 -8.41 13.38 12.02
CA TYR A 137 -7.28 14.15 11.50
C TYR A 137 -6.75 15.10 12.57
N SER A 138 -5.64 14.74 13.21
CA SER A 138 -4.79 15.74 13.86
C SER A 138 -4.03 16.46 12.75
N PRO A 139 -4.28 17.76 12.52
CA PRO A 139 -3.46 18.52 11.59
C PRO A 139 -2.03 18.49 12.12
N THR A 140 -1.06 18.13 11.28
CA THR A 140 0.35 18.50 11.53
C THR A 140 0.47 20.02 11.39
N ARG A 141 -0.13 20.78 12.31
CA ARG A 141 0.21 22.19 12.52
C ARG A 141 1.45 22.18 13.39
N GLY A 142 2.59 22.44 12.75
CA GLY A 142 3.82 22.95 13.36
C GLY A 142 4.27 22.25 14.65
N LEU A 143 5.05 21.18 14.51
CA LEU A 143 6.10 20.97 15.50
C LEU A 143 7.05 22.18 15.37
N PRO A 144 7.33 22.93 16.46
CA PRO A 144 8.32 23.98 16.41
C PRO A 144 9.69 23.37 16.08
N PRO A 145 10.57 24.10 15.38
CA PRO A 145 11.94 23.65 15.15
C PRO A 145 12.64 23.45 16.50
N ILE A 146 13.44 22.38 16.58
CA ILE A 146 14.30 22.03 17.72
C ILE A 146 15.42 23.07 17.81
#